data_AF-A0AAU5Q284-F1
#
_entry.id   AF-A0AAU5Q284-F1
#
_cell.length_a   1.000
_cell.length_b   1.000
_cell.length_c   1.000
_cell.angle_alpha   90.00
_cell.angle_beta   90.00
_cell.angle_gamma   90.00
#
_symmetry.space_group_name_H-M   'P 1'
#
loop_
_entity.id
_entity.type
_entity.pdbx_description
1 polymer ?
#
loop_
_entity_poly.entity_id
_entity_poly.type
_entity_poly.pdbx_seq_one_letter_code
_entity_poly.pdbx_strand_id
1 'polypeptide(L)'
;MSPRTAPNLPDEGLAIGFQPYLPVEMRWERAVADGLHLDVSHAFGIFDRTLCGVQQVGMSPSDYGWLPQLGNACRACREAAGVIDDRWPQAMRGEDARVSVARRL
;
A
#
# COMPACT_ATOMS: atom_id res chain seq x y z
N MET A 1 -39.05 13.91 35.05
CA MET A 1 -38.36 13.06 34.06
C MET A 1 -37.79 13.98 33.00
N SER A 2 -36.50 14.29 33.09
CA SER A 2 -35.79 15.15 32.12
C SER A 2 -35.11 14.27 31.06
N PRO A 3 -35.23 14.56 29.76
CA PRO A 3 -34.45 13.85 28.75
C PRO A 3 -32.97 14.28 28.83
N ARG A 4 -32.08 13.30 28.87
CA ARG A 4 -30.63 13.51 28.83
C ARG A 4 -30.25 14.00 27.43
N THR A 5 -29.75 15.22 27.33
CA THR A 5 -29.03 15.73 26.18
C THR A 5 -27.81 14.84 25.92
N ALA A 6 -27.72 14.24 24.74
CA ALA A 6 -26.51 13.56 24.29
C ALA A 6 -25.37 14.60 24.16
N PRO A 7 -24.15 14.32 24.64
CA PRO A 7 -23.03 15.23 24.44
C PRO A 7 -22.72 15.30 22.94
N ASN A 8 -22.68 16.52 22.40
CA ASN A 8 -22.11 16.81 21.09
C ASN A 8 -20.65 16.35 21.11
N LEU A 9 -20.35 15.21 20.49
CA LEU A 9 -18.98 14.84 20.16
C LEU A 9 -18.47 15.86 19.14
N PRO A 10 -17.33 16.51 19.35
CA PRO A 10 -16.72 17.34 18.33
C PRO A 10 -16.43 16.47 17.10
N ASP A 11 -16.65 17.06 15.93
CA ASP A 11 -16.26 16.57 14.62
C ASP A 11 -14.74 16.46 14.55
N GLU A 12 -14.18 15.47 15.24
CA GLU A 12 -12.81 15.04 15.06
C GLU A 12 -12.79 14.26 13.76
N GLY A 13 -12.78 14.99 12.65
CA GLY A 13 -12.49 14.44 11.34
C GLY A 13 -11.24 13.60 11.49
N LEU A 14 -11.41 12.28 11.37
CA LEU A 14 -10.35 11.29 11.38
C LEU A 14 -9.27 11.84 10.44
N ALA A 15 -8.17 12.34 11.00
CA ALA A 15 -7.01 12.67 10.22
C ALA A 15 -6.55 11.32 9.66
N ILE A 16 -7.05 10.98 8.47
CA ILE A 16 -6.55 9.88 7.66
C ILE A 16 -5.10 10.26 7.47
N GLY A 17 -4.23 9.69 8.30
CA GLY A 17 -2.81 9.96 8.30
C GLY A 17 -2.36 9.75 6.87
N PHE A 18 -2.03 10.84 6.18
CA PHE A 18 -1.61 10.75 4.80
C PHE A 18 -0.31 9.96 4.86
N GLN A 19 -0.36 8.69 4.48
CA GLN A 19 0.83 7.84 4.45
C GLN A 19 1.86 8.60 3.63
N PRO A 20 3.12 8.73 4.08
CA PRO A 20 4.12 9.38 3.25
C PRO A 20 4.29 8.56 1.97
N TYR A 21 4.60 9.25 0.87
CA TYR A 21 4.98 8.56 -0.35
C TYR A 21 6.21 7.71 -0.08
N LEU A 22 6.07 6.40 -0.24
CA LEU A 22 7.19 5.47 -0.30
C LEU A 22 7.47 5.14 -1.77
N PRO A 23 8.73 5.01 -2.21
CA PRO A 23 9.02 4.57 -3.56
C PRO A 23 8.51 3.14 -3.79
N VAL A 24 8.22 2.78 -5.04
CA VAL A 24 7.54 1.54 -5.43
C VAL A 24 8.23 0.30 -4.87
N GLU A 25 9.56 0.28 -4.84
CA GLU A 25 10.38 -0.82 -4.32
C GLU A 25 10.29 -1.02 -2.80
N MET A 26 9.71 -0.07 -2.06
CA MET A 26 9.56 -0.12 -0.59
C MET A 26 8.12 -0.35 -0.13
N ARG A 27 7.16 -0.49 -1.05
CA ARG A 27 5.73 -0.50 -0.70
C ARG A 27 5.11 -1.86 -0.47
N TRP A 28 5.69 -2.91 -1.06
CA TRP A 28 5.08 -4.23 -1.05
C TRP A 28 6.09 -5.27 -0.64
N GLU A 29 5.67 -6.18 0.22
CA GLU A 29 6.36 -7.41 0.54
C GLU A 29 6.19 -8.44 -0.59
N ARG A 30 7.08 -9.42 -0.62
CA ARG A 30 6.91 -10.58 -1.50
C ARG A 30 5.81 -11.51 -0.96
N ALA A 31 4.91 -11.95 -1.82
CA ALA A 31 3.91 -12.96 -1.47
C ALA A 31 4.55 -14.35 -1.36
N VAL A 32 4.16 -15.11 -0.34
CA VAL A 32 4.59 -16.50 -0.11
C VAL A 32 3.36 -17.37 0.08
N ALA A 33 3.33 -18.51 -0.62
CA ALA A 33 2.35 -19.58 -0.46
C ALA A 33 2.86 -20.82 -1.19
N ASP A 34 2.51 -22.03 -0.73
CA ASP A 34 2.92 -23.29 -1.37
C ASP A 34 2.48 -23.41 -2.85
N GLY A 35 1.40 -22.73 -3.23
CA GLY A 35 0.87 -22.74 -4.60
C GLY A 35 1.42 -21.64 -5.52
N LEU A 36 2.38 -20.83 -5.07
CA LEU A 36 3.05 -19.84 -5.92
C LEU A 36 4.29 -20.45 -6.57
N HIS A 37 4.52 -20.10 -7.84
CA HIS A 37 5.72 -20.54 -8.56
C HIS A 37 6.96 -19.87 -7.96
N LEU A 38 7.90 -20.66 -7.44
CA LEU A 38 9.07 -20.17 -6.71
C LEU A 38 9.98 -19.25 -7.53
N ASP A 39 10.03 -19.47 -8.86
CA ASP A 39 10.85 -18.65 -9.76
C ASP A 39 10.21 -17.30 -10.11
N VAL A 40 8.97 -17.03 -9.70
CA VAL A 40 8.27 -15.78 -9.98
C VAL A 40 7.92 -15.08 -8.68
N SER A 41 8.49 -13.90 -8.48
CA SER A 41 8.26 -13.07 -7.32
C SER A 41 6.99 -12.24 -7.52
N HIS A 42 5.95 -12.49 -6.73
CA HIS A 42 4.72 -11.71 -6.71
C HIS A 42 4.72 -10.68 -5.57
N ALA A 43 4.14 -9.50 -5.82
CA ALA A 43 3.89 -8.51 -4.79
C ALA A 43 2.66 -8.92 -3.97
N PHE A 44 2.80 -9.00 -2.65
CA PHE A 44 1.68 -9.19 -1.74
C PHE A 44 0.84 -7.91 -1.71
N GLY A 45 -0.47 -8.06 -1.90
CA GLY A 45 -1.45 -6.98 -1.86
C GLY A 45 -2.38 -7.13 -0.67
N ILE A 46 -3.57 -6.54 -0.78
CA ILE A 46 -4.58 -6.60 0.28
C ILE A 46 -5.42 -7.88 0.18
N PHE A 47 -5.99 -8.31 1.31
CA PHE A 47 -6.91 -9.46 1.39
C PHE A 47 -6.32 -10.80 0.90
N ASP A 48 -5.07 -11.09 1.27
CA ASP A 48 -4.36 -12.33 0.93
C ASP A 48 -4.30 -12.58 -0.59
N ARG A 49 -4.16 -11.49 -1.35
CA ARG A 49 -4.05 -11.51 -2.81
C ARG A 49 -2.78 -10.83 -3.25
N THR A 50 -2.18 -11.36 -4.29
CA THR A 50 -1.13 -10.65 -5.03
C THR A 50 -1.71 -9.45 -5.77
N LEU A 51 -0.88 -8.47 -6.14
CA LEU A 51 -1.32 -7.35 -6.97
C LEU A 51 -1.90 -7.77 -8.33
N CYS A 52 -1.49 -8.92 -8.87
CA CYS A 52 -2.04 -9.47 -10.11
C CYS A 52 -3.29 -10.34 -9.91
N GLY A 53 -3.84 -10.38 -8.69
CA GLY A 53 -5.13 -11.01 -8.39
C GLY A 53 -5.09 -12.49 -8.03
N VAL A 54 -3.91 -13.13 -8.01
CA VAL A 54 -3.75 -14.51 -7.53
C VAL A 54 -4.01 -14.57 -6.03
N GLN A 55 -4.79 -15.56 -5.60
CA GLN A 55 -5.09 -15.89 -4.20
C GLN A 55 -4.79 -17.35 -3.97
N GLN A 56 -4.05 -17.67 -2.92
CA GLN A 56 -3.74 -19.05 -2.51
C GLN A 56 -4.06 -19.23 -1.03
N VAL A 57 -4.42 -20.44 -0.64
CA VAL A 57 -4.58 -20.79 0.78
C VAL A 57 -3.25 -20.61 1.49
N GLY A 58 -3.28 -19.96 2.65
CA GLY A 58 -2.06 -19.70 3.45
C GLY A 58 -1.15 -18.63 2.86
N MET A 59 -1.63 -17.80 1.91
CA MET A 59 -0.82 -16.69 1.38
C MET A 59 -0.53 -15.66 2.46
N SER A 60 0.74 -15.26 2.56
CA SER A 60 1.20 -14.25 3.50
C SER A 60 2.24 -13.33 2.86
N PRO A 61 2.46 -12.13 3.42
CA PRO A 61 3.65 -11.35 3.11
C PRO A 61 4.89 -12.01 3.73
N SER A 62 6.01 -11.99 3.00
CA SER A 62 7.31 -12.36 3.55
C SER A 62 7.95 -11.20 4.32
N ASP A 63 8.97 -11.50 5.13
CA ASP A 63 9.83 -10.47 5.75
C ASP A 63 10.68 -9.65 4.74
N TYR A 64 10.68 -10.04 3.47
CA TYR A 64 11.44 -9.38 2.41
C TYR A 64 10.56 -8.54 1.49
N GLY A 65 11.08 -7.39 1.08
CA GLY A 65 10.48 -6.54 0.06
C GLY A 65 10.36 -7.23 -1.30
N TRP A 66 9.29 -6.92 -2.00
CA TRP A 66 9.12 -7.22 -3.41
C TRP A 66 9.76 -6.11 -4.25
N LEU A 67 10.76 -6.48 -5.05
CA LEU A 67 11.53 -5.54 -5.86
C LEU A 67 11.08 -5.59 -7.33
N PRO A 68 10.34 -4.59 -7.83
CA PRO A 68 9.83 -4.59 -9.20
C PRO A 68 10.93 -4.68 -10.26
N GLN A 69 12.14 -4.19 -9.97
CA GLN A 69 13.28 -4.15 -10.88
C GLN A 69 13.97 -5.51 -11.09
N LEU A 70 13.69 -6.51 -10.25
CA LEU A 70 14.30 -7.83 -10.42
C LEU A 70 13.73 -8.55 -11.65
N GLY A 71 14.57 -9.33 -12.34
CA GLY A 71 14.17 -10.07 -13.54
C GLY A 71 13.10 -11.13 -13.28
N ASN A 72 13.01 -11.64 -12.06
CA ASN A 72 12.00 -12.60 -11.64
C ASN A 72 10.71 -11.96 -11.10
N ALA A 73 10.59 -10.63 -11.09
CA ALA A 73 9.37 -9.98 -10.65
C ALA A 73 8.22 -10.24 -11.64
N CYS A 74 7.07 -10.68 -11.14
CA CYS A 74 5.88 -10.90 -11.95
C CYS A 74 5.53 -9.64 -12.74
N ARG A 75 5.46 -9.75 -14.07
CA ARG A 75 5.16 -8.63 -14.98
C ARG A 75 3.83 -7.97 -14.65
N ALA A 76 2.78 -8.75 -14.39
CA ALA A 76 1.46 -8.23 -14.05
C ALA A 76 1.46 -7.48 -12.70
N CYS A 77 2.23 -7.94 -11.70
CA CYS A 77 2.44 -7.19 -10.47
C CYS A 77 3.18 -5.86 -10.73
N ARG A 78 4.18 -5.83 -11.63
CA ARG A 78 4.89 -4.60 -12.01
C ARG A 78 3.96 -3.59 -12.67
N GLU A 79 3.14 -4.04 -13.60
CA GLU A 79 2.15 -3.19 -14.28
C GLU A 79 1.12 -2.65 -13.28
N ALA A 80 0.57 -3.49 -12.41
CA ALA A 80 -0.37 -3.07 -11.36
C ALA A 80 0.27 -2.09 -10.36
N ALA A 81 1.50 -2.34 -9.92
CA ALA A 81 2.25 -1.45 -9.03
C ALA A 81 2.46 -0.07 -9.67
N GLY A 82 2.77 -0.03 -10.98
CA GLY A 82 2.88 1.23 -11.73
C GLY A 82 1.56 2.00 -11.79
N VAL A 83 0.44 1.32 -12.09
CA VAL A 83 -0.89 1.94 -12.07
C VAL A 83 -1.25 2.50 -10.69
N ILE A 84 -0.87 1.80 -9.61
CA ILE A 84 -1.09 2.28 -8.24
C ILE A 84 -0.19 3.48 -7.93
N ASP A 85 1.09 3.45 -8.34
CA ASP A 85 2.01 4.56 -8.18
C ASP A 85 1.52 5.82 -8.90
N ASP A 86 1.00 5.69 -10.11
CA ASP A 86 0.53 6.83 -10.90
C ASP A 86 -0.68 7.54 -10.30
N ARG A 87 -1.43 6.87 -9.43
CA ARG A 87 -2.53 7.49 -8.66
C ARG A 87 -2.03 8.43 -7.58
N TRP A 88 -0.75 8.36 -7.20
CA TRP A 88 -0.20 9.32 -6.26
C TRP A 88 -0.08 10.70 -6.90
N PRO A 89 -0.53 11.77 -6.20
CA PRO A 89 -0.34 13.13 -6.68
C PRO A 89 1.14 13.37 -6.94
N GLN A 90 1.48 13.95 -8.10
CA GLN A 90 2.88 14.21 -8.47
C GLN A 90 3.61 15.05 -7.41
N ALA A 91 2.94 16.03 -6.81
CA ALA A 91 3.49 16.86 -5.73
C ALA A 91 3.95 16.06 -4.48
N MET A 92 3.54 14.80 -4.39
CA MET A 92 3.89 13.90 -3.29
C MET A 92 4.94 12.86 -3.70
N ARG A 93 5.30 12.79 -4.98
CA ARG A 93 6.37 11.93 -5.48
C ARG A 93 7.67 12.75 -5.52
N GLY A 94 8.54 12.60 -4.52
CA GLY A 94 9.88 13.24 -4.50
C GLY A 94 10.07 14.35 -3.45
N GLU A 95 11.01 15.25 -3.68
CA GLU A 95 11.47 16.26 -2.70
C GLU A 95 10.36 17.21 -2.23
N ASP A 96 9.37 17.49 -3.09
CA ASP A 96 8.17 18.30 -2.81
C ASP A 96 7.20 17.66 -1.80
N ALA A 97 7.32 16.34 -1.54
CA ALA A 97 6.56 15.66 -0.50
C ALA A 97 6.84 16.25 0.90
N ARG A 98 8.09 16.71 1.12
CA ARG A 98 8.52 17.33 2.39
C ARG A 98 7.90 18.72 2.57
N VAL A 99 7.75 19.48 1.49
CA VAL A 99 7.19 20.84 1.51
C VAL A 99 5.68 20.83 1.82
N SER A 100 4.96 19.83 1.33
CA SER A 100 3.52 19.69 1.58
C SER A 100 3.17 19.38 3.05
N VAL A 101 4.05 18.67 3.77
CA VAL A 101 3.92 18.45 5.22
C VAL A 101 4.24 19.72 6.01
N ALA A 102 5.29 20.45 5.62
CA ALA A 102 5.73 21.65 6.32
C ALA A 102 4.71 22.81 6.26
N ARG A 103 3.89 22.89 5.20
CA ARG A 103 2.86 23.94 5.04
C ARG A 103 1.57 23.71 5.85
N ARG A 104 1.48 22.60 6.60
CA ARG A 104 0.34 22.28 7.47
C ARG A 104 0.65 22.46 8.97
N LEU A 105 1.76 23.10 9.33
CA LEU A 105 2.13 23.43 10.70
C LEU A 105 1.84 24.91 11.01
#